data_AF-A0A2E9MW13-F1
#
_entry.id   AF-A0A2E9MW13-F1
#
_cell.length_a   1.000
_cell.length_b   1.000
_cell.length_c   1.000
_cell.angle_alpha   90.00
_cell.angle_beta   90.00
_cell.angle_gamma   90.00
#
_symmetry.space_group_name_H-M   'P 1'
#
loop_
_entity.id
_entity.type
_entity.pdbx_description
1 polymer ?
#
loop_
_entity_poly.entity_id
_entity_poly.type
_entity_poly.pdbx_seq_one_letter_code
_entity_poly.pdbx_strand_id
1 'polypeptide(L)' 'MKAKTREVCVGKPRDILVNGQTERSGIHKTPIIGSVTLGLANLAGDGQANLKYNGGREKAAYVYSADYYPY' A
#
# COMPACT_ATOMS: atom_id res chain seq x y z
N MET A 1 -3.18 -20.01 -14.73
CA MET A 1 -3.20 -19.94 -13.24
C MET A 1 -4.08 -18.79 -12.80
N LYS A 2 -4.79 -18.92 -11.68
CA LYS A 2 -5.49 -17.80 -11.04
C LYS A 2 -4.73 -17.46 -9.76
N ALA A 3 -4.25 -16.23 -9.63
CA ALA A 3 -3.73 -15.74 -8.36
C ALA A 3 -4.90 -15.52 -7.39
N LYS A 4 -4.72 -15.89 -6.12
CA LYS A 4 -5.68 -15.62 -5.05
C LYS A 4 -5.09 -14.56 -4.14
N THR A 5 -5.85 -13.51 -3.87
CA THR A 5 -5.47 -12.52 -2.85
C THR A 5 -5.42 -13.21 -1.48
N ARG A 6 -4.25 -13.19 -0.83
CA ARG A 6 -4.07 -13.73 0.52
C ARG A 6 -4.53 -12.74 1.59
N GLU A 7 -4.16 -11.48 1.42
CA GLU A 7 -4.38 -10.41 2.38
C GLU A 7 -4.46 -9.08 1.62
N VAL A 8 -5.20 -8.12 2.17
CA VAL A 8 -5.23 -6.74 1.70
C VAL A 8 -4.84 -5.85 2.87
N CYS A 9 -3.88 -4.96 2.64
CA CYS A 9 -3.36 -4.06 3.67
C CYS A 9 -3.56 -2.60 3.23
N VAL A 10 -4.02 -1.76 4.16
CA VAL A 10 -4.26 -0.33 3.94
C VAL A 10 -3.58 0.50 5.04
N GLY A 11 -3.28 1.76 4.74
CA GLY A 11 -2.67 2.69 5.68
C GLY A 11 -2.54 4.09 5.10
N LYS A 12 -2.72 5.11 5.94
CA LYS A 12 -2.53 6.50 5.52
C LYS A 12 -1.07 6.93 5.70
N PRO A 13 -0.57 7.85 4.85
CA PRO A 13 0.76 8.41 5.02
C PRO A 13 0.96 8.99 6.42
N ARG A 14 2.08 8.65 7.03
CA ARG A 14 2.52 9.17 8.32
C ARG A 14 3.99 9.54 8.26
N ASP A 15 4.41 10.36 9.20
CA ASP A 15 5.80 10.75 9.32
C ASP A 15 6.59 9.59 9.93
N ILE A 16 7.73 9.27 9.34
CA ILE A 16 8.62 8.18 9.75
C ILE A 16 10.06 8.70 9.77
N LEU A 17 10.91 8.10 10.59
CA LEU A 17 12.34 8.42 10.61
C LEU A 17 13.09 7.54 9.61
N VAL A 18 13.76 8.15 8.64
CA VAL A 18 14.60 7.49 7.64
C VAL A 18 15.96 8.18 7.67
N ASN A 19 17.03 7.44 8.01
CA ASN A 19 18.39 7.98 8.07
C ASN A 19 18.53 9.29 8.88
N GLY A 20 17.78 9.42 9.98
CA GLY A 20 17.78 10.61 10.83
C GLY A 20 16.93 11.78 10.32
N GLN A 21 16.22 11.63 9.21
CA GLN A 21 15.32 12.63 8.65
C GLN A 21 13.86 12.17 8.75
N THR A 22 12.95 13.13 8.98
CA THR A 22 11.52 12.86 8.97
C THR A 22 11.01 12.84 7.53
N GLU A 23 10.52 11.69 7.09
CA GLU A 23 9.92 11.51 5.77
C GLU A 23 8.43 11.15 5.89
N ARG A 24 7.60 11.70 5.00
CA ARG A 24 6.19 11.35 4.87
C ARG A 24 6.07 10.06 4.05
N SER A 25 5.61 8.96 4.65
CA SER A 25 5.51 7.67 3.96
C SER A 25 4.22 6.92 4.24
N GLY A 26 3.71 6.24 3.21
CA GLY A 26 2.60 5.29 3.30
C GLY A 26 3.03 3.83 3.44
N ILE A 27 4.33 3.54 3.66
CA ILE A 27 4.84 2.15 3.64
C ILE A 27 4.23 1.26 4.73
N HIS A 28 3.84 1.85 5.86
CA HIS A 28 3.24 1.13 6.98
C HIS A 28 1.75 0.89 6.72
N LYS A 29 1.40 -0.37 6.49
CA LYS A 29 0.02 -0.83 6.23
C LYS A 29 -0.40 -1.87 7.27
N THR A 30 -1.70 -1.95 7.53
CA THR A 30 -2.30 -2.95 8.42
C THR A 30 -3.29 -3.79 7.61
N PRO A 31 -3.35 -5.12 7.82
CA PRO A 31 -4.31 -5.95 7.15
C PRO A 31 -5.74 -5.60 7.56
N ILE A 32 -6.67 -5.82 6.62
CA ILE A 32 -8.10 -5.65 6.86
C ILE A 32 -8.82 -6.99 6.70
N ILE A 33 -9.99 -7.07 7.34
CA ILE A 33 -10.90 -8.22 7.23
C ILE A 33 -12.03 -7.86 6.26
N GLY A 34 -12.35 -8.77 5.35
CA GLY A 34 -13.44 -8.61 4.39
C GLY A 34 -13.04 -7.89 3.11
N SER A 35 -14.05 -7.46 2.36
CA SER A 35 -13.87 -6.76 1.09
C SER A 35 -13.52 -5.28 1.28
N VAL A 36 -12.79 -4.71 0.32
CA VAL A 36 -12.49 -3.28 0.27
C VAL A 36 -12.74 -2.73 -1.12
N THR A 37 -13.22 -1.49 -1.16
CA THR A 37 -13.43 -0.76 -2.41
C THR A 37 -12.09 -0.30 -2.97
N LEU A 38 -11.83 -0.63 -4.24
CA LEU A 38 -10.77 -0.02 -5.02
C LEU A 38 -11.32 1.20 -5.76
N GLY A 39 -10.91 2.39 -5.34
CA GLY A 39 -11.19 3.64 -6.03
C GLY A 39 -10.19 3.90 -7.14
N LEU A 40 -10.34 5.05 -7.82
CA LEU A 40 -9.47 5.40 -8.95
C LEU A 40 -7.99 5.46 -8.59
N ALA A 41 -7.64 5.91 -7.37
CA ALA A 41 -6.25 6.12 -6.98
C ALA A 41 -5.80 5.31 -5.76
N ASN A 42 -6.72 4.74 -4.97
CA ASN A 42 -6.40 4.03 -3.72
C ASN A 42 -7.51 3.04 -3.35
N LEU A 43 -7.17 2.10 -2.47
CA LEU A 43 -8.13 1.33 -1.68
C LEU A 43 -8.78 2.23 -0.61
N ALA A 44 -10.03 1.96 -0.23
CA ALA A 44 -10.66 2.65 0.89
C ALA A 44 -9.85 2.43 2.18
N GLY A 45 -9.47 3.54 2.85
CA GLY A 45 -8.62 3.53 4.04
C GLY A 45 -7.11 3.64 3.76
N ASP A 46 -6.70 3.55 2.48
CA ASP A 46 -5.31 3.68 2.06
C ASP A 46 -4.95 5.10 1.59
N GLY A 47 -3.66 5.44 1.59
CA GLY A 47 -3.19 6.67 0.99
C GLY A 47 -1.75 6.64 0.51
N GLN A 48 -1.44 7.53 -0.44
CA GLN A 48 -0.13 7.66 -1.08
C GLN A 48 0.54 8.96 -0.64
N ALA A 49 1.81 8.89 -0.26
CA ALA A 49 2.54 10.05 0.28
C ALA A 49 3.08 10.99 -0.81
N ASN A 50 3.36 10.47 -2.01
CA ASN A 50 4.00 11.24 -3.09
C ASN A 50 3.40 10.87 -4.45
N LEU A 51 2.45 11.67 -4.94
CA LEU A 51 1.75 11.44 -6.21
C LEU A 51 2.57 11.80 -7.47
N LYS A 52 3.71 12.50 -7.31
CA LYS A 52 4.55 12.91 -8.44
C LYS A 52 5.29 11.73 -9.05
N TYR A 53 5.77 10.82 -8.21
CA TYR A 53 6.54 9.64 -8.62
C TYR A 53 5.83 8.33 -8.26
N ASN A 54 5.16 8.29 -7.11
CA ASN A 54 4.47 7.11 -6.60
C ASN A 54 2.96 7.30 -6.71
N GLY A 55 2.19 6.20 -6.73
CA GLY A 55 0.73 6.32 -6.75
C GLY A 55 0.11 6.97 -7.99
N GLY A 56 -1.09 7.53 -7.79
CA GLY A 56 -1.98 7.96 -8.85
C GLY A 56 -2.79 6.80 -9.44
N ARG A 57 -3.63 7.12 -10.44
CA ARG A 57 -4.56 6.14 -11.03
C ARG A 57 -3.87 4.91 -11.59
N GLU A 58 -2.76 5.11 -12.27
CA GLU A 58 -1.98 4.03 -12.88
C GLU A 58 -1.22 3.17 -11.83
N LYS A 59 -1.22 3.57 -10.55
CA LYS A 59 -0.59 2.84 -9.44
C LYS A 59 -1.52 2.79 -8.21
N ALA A 60 -2.82 2.56 -8.45
CA ALA A 60 -3.85 2.61 -7.42
C ALA A 60 -3.72 1.53 -6.33
N ALA A 61 -3.08 0.40 -6.66
CA ALA A 61 -2.77 -0.67 -5.73
C ALA A 61 -1.38 -1.24 -6.04
N TYR A 62 -0.69 -1.70 -4.99
CA TYR A 62 0.58 -2.42 -5.09
C TYR A 62 0.37 -3.87 -4.70
N VAL A 63 0.91 -4.79 -5.47
CA VAL A 63 0.78 -6.25 -5.26
C VAL A 63 2.16 -6.85 -5.08
N TYR A 64 2.29 -7.73 -4.09
CA TYR A 64 3.51 -8.46 -3.80
C TYR A 64 3.19 -9.95 -3.65
N SER A 65 3.98 -10.84 -4.26
CA SER A 65 3.73 -12.29 -4.12
C SER A 65 4.19 -12.77 -2.75
N ALA A 66 3.34 -13.54 -2.07
CA ALA A 66 3.69 -14.17 -0.82
C ALA A 66 4.81 -15.22 -0.96
N ASP A 67 5.07 -15.70 -2.18
CA ASP A 67 6.12 -16.67 -2.48
C ASP A 67 7.53 -16.12 -2.23
N TYR A 68 7.68 -14.78 -2.11
CA TYR A 68 8.96 -14.14 -1.80
C TYR A 68 9.23 -13.95 -0.30
N TYR A 69 8.27 -14.20 0.59
CA TYR A 69 8.51 -14.08 2.03
C TYR A 69 9.50 -15.11 2.64
N PRO A 70 9.63 -16.34 2.11
CA PRO A 70 10.61 -17.30 2.63
C PRO A 70 12.08 -16.97 2.32
N TYR A 71 12.36 -15.91 1.55
CA TYR A 71 13.71 -15.45 1.18
C TYR A 71 14.03 -14.13 1.89
#